data_AF-A0A6I3I7A5-F1
#
_entry.id   AF-A0A6I3I7A5-F1
#
_cell.length_a   1.000
_cell.length_b   1.000
_cell.length_c   1.000
_cell.angle_alpha   90.00
_cell.angle_beta   90.00
_cell.angle_gamma   90.00
#
_symmetry.space_group_name_H-M   'P 1'
#
loop_
_entity.id
_entity.type
_entity.pdbx_description
1 polymer ?
#
loop_
_entity_poly.entity_id
_entity_poly.type
_entity_poly.pdbx_seq_one_letter_code
_entity_poly.pdbx_strand_id
1 'polypeptide(L)'
;MEAFIQVAAAAGLTGDEAKAASAAGSAGFAYGLAAIGPGIGIGYLVGKSVEAMARQPEAAGMVRTTMFLGIAFTEALALIGFVVFILIGL
;
A
#
# COMPACT_ATOMS: atom_id res chain seq x y z
N MET A 1 3.88 6.74 -21.79
CA MET A 1 3.02 5.69 -22.39
C MET A 1 3.59 5.26 -23.75
N GLU A 2 3.89 6.21 -24.64
CA GLU A 2 4.50 5.91 -25.96
C GLU A 2 5.84 5.16 -25.88
N ALA A 3 6.72 5.49 -24.94
CA ALA A 3 8.00 4.78 -24.76
C ALA A 3 7.81 3.29 -24.43
N PHE A 4 6.77 2.93 -23.67
CA PHE A 4 6.48 1.53 -23.33
C PHE A 4 5.86 0.76 -24.51
N ILE A 5 5.06 1.43 -25.34
CA ILE A 5 4.49 0.85 -26.57
C ILE A 5 5.60 0.57 -27.59
N GLN A 6 6.58 1.47 -27.72
CA GLN A 6 7.74 1.27 -28.60
C GLN A 6 8.63 0.11 -28.16
N VAL A 7 8.85 -0.07 -26.85
CA VAL A 7 9.60 -1.21 -26.30
C VAL A 7 8.85 -2.53 -26.50
N ALA A 8 7.53 -2.55 -26.34
CA ALA A 8 6.71 -3.75 -26.55
C ALA A 8 6.62 -4.16 -28.03
N ALA A 9 6.53 -3.19 -28.94
CA ALA A 9 6.58 -3.43 -30.38
C ALA A 9 7.94 -4.00 -30.82
N ALA A 10 9.05 -3.57 -30.19
CA ALA A 10 10.38 -4.14 -30.40
C ALA A 10 10.54 -5.57 -29.84
N ALA A 11 9.68 -5.99 -28.90
CA ALA A 11 9.70 -7.30 -28.27
C ALA A 11 8.75 -8.33 -28.92
N GLY A 12 7.95 -7.95 -29.93
CA GLY A 12 7.03 -8.86 -30.62
C GLY A 12 5.77 -9.24 -29.83
N LEU A 13 5.44 -8.48 -28.78
CA LEU A 13 4.24 -8.69 -27.96
C LEU A 13 2.98 -8.26 -28.72
N THR A 14 1.90 -9.03 -28.57
CA THR A 14 0.57 -8.62 -29.06
C THR A 14 0.07 -7.38 -28.31
N GLY A 15 -0.84 -6.62 -28.92
CA GLY A 15 -1.37 -5.38 -28.32
C GLY A 15 -1.96 -5.59 -26.93
N ASP A 16 -2.54 -6.77 -26.67
CA ASP A 16 -3.11 -7.14 -25.38
C ASP A 16 -2.04 -7.46 -24.32
N GLU A 17 -0.99 -8.19 -24.70
CA GLU A 17 0.14 -8.51 -23.81
C GLU A 17 0.92 -7.24 -23.42
N ALA A 18 1.10 -6.31 -24.35
CA ALA A 18 1.75 -5.03 -24.10
C ALA A 18 0.94 -4.17 -23.10
N LYS A 19 -0.39 -4.17 -23.23
CA LYS A 19 -1.29 -3.43 -22.34
C LYS A 19 -1.25 -4.00 -20.93
N ALA A 20 -1.32 -5.33 -20.79
CA ALA A 20 -1.21 -6.03 -19.52
C ALA A 20 0.15 -5.76 -18.81
N ALA A 21 1.26 -5.83 -19.55
CA ALA A 21 2.59 -5.57 -18.99
C ALA A 21 2.73 -4.11 -18.49
N SER A 22 2.21 -3.14 -19.24
CA SER A 22 2.25 -1.73 -18.85
C SER A 22 1.33 -1.42 -17.65
N ALA A 23 0.15 -2.06 -17.59
CA ALA A 23 -0.76 -1.98 -16.46
C ALA A 23 -0.10 -2.54 -15.19
N ALA A 24 0.48 -3.73 -15.25
CA ALA A 24 1.18 -4.34 -14.11
C ALA A 24 2.40 -3.52 -13.64
N GLY A 25 3.17 -2.94 -14.57
CA GLY A 25 4.30 -2.08 -14.21
C GLY A 25 3.86 -0.81 -13.48
N SER A 26 2.90 -0.08 -14.05
CA SER A 26 2.36 1.14 -13.42
C SER A 26 1.63 0.86 -12.10
N ALA A 27 0.95 -0.28 -11.99
CA ALA A 27 0.33 -0.78 -10.75
C ALA A 27 1.32 -0.91 -9.61
N GLY A 28 2.43 -1.62 -9.84
CA GLY A 28 3.45 -1.88 -8.83
C GLY A 28 4.08 -0.59 -8.32
N PHE A 29 4.34 0.37 -9.22
CA PHE A 29 4.85 1.69 -8.84
C PHE A 29 3.83 2.51 -8.03
N ALA A 30 2.57 2.55 -8.46
CA ALA A 30 1.52 3.30 -7.76
C ALA A 30 1.30 2.73 -6.35
N TYR A 31 1.19 1.41 -6.22
CA TYR A 31 1.02 0.75 -4.92
C TYR A 31 2.25 0.92 -4.02
N GLY A 32 3.47 0.76 -4.57
CA GLY A 32 4.71 0.94 -3.82
C GLY A 32 4.82 2.34 -3.21
N LEU A 33 4.40 3.39 -3.93
CA LEU A 33 4.34 4.75 -3.41
C LEU A 33 3.21 4.94 -2.39
N ALA A 34 2.03 4.37 -2.65
CA ALA A 34 0.88 4.45 -1.74
C ALA A 34 1.17 3.78 -0.38
N ALA A 35 1.94 2.69 -0.36
CA ALA A 35 2.27 1.94 0.85
C ALA A 35 3.22 2.68 1.82
N ILE A 36 3.88 3.75 1.38
CA ILE A 36 4.83 4.53 2.22
C ILE A 36 4.10 5.19 3.39
N GLY A 37 2.95 5.83 3.13
CA GLY A 37 2.17 6.52 4.17
C GLY A 37 1.73 5.60 5.31
N PRO A 38 1.06 4.47 5.00
CA PRO A 38 0.69 3.47 5.98
C PRO A 38 1.89 2.84 6.68
N GLY A 39 2.97 2.53 5.95
CA GLY A 39 4.19 1.99 6.54
C GLY A 39 4.79 2.89 7.63
N ILE A 40 4.84 4.21 7.37
CA ILE A 40 5.29 5.20 8.36
C ILE A 40 4.28 5.32 9.50
N GLY A 41 2.98 5.43 9.20
CA GLY A 41 1.93 5.60 10.19
C GLY A 41 1.85 4.44 11.18
N ILE A 42 1.89 3.20 10.68
CA ILE A 42 1.89 1.99 11.50
C ILE A 42 3.17 1.90 12.33
N GLY A 43 4.34 2.14 11.71
CA GLY A 43 5.62 2.12 12.42
C GLY A 43 5.65 3.09 13.61
N TYR A 44 5.18 4.33 13.39
CA TYR A 44 5.07 5.33 14.45
C TYR A 44 4.08 4.90 15.54
N LEU A 45 2.86 4.53 15.15
CA LEU A 45 1.80 4.17 16.09
C LEU A 45 2.17 2.95 16.94
N VAL A 46 2.74 1.90 16.33
CA VAL A 46 3.18 0.70 17.04
C VAL A 46 4.33 1.04 17.97
N GLY A 47 5.32 1.82 17.51
CA GLY A 47 6.44 2.28 18.35
C GLY A 47 5.96 3.00 19.61
N LYS A 48 5.07 3.99 19.46
CA LYS A 48 4.48 4.72 20.60
C LYS A 48 3.65 3.82 21.52
N SER A 49 2.94 2.86 20.95
CA SER A 49 2.16 1.89 21.72
C SER A 49 3.05 0.97 22.57
N VAL A 50 4.18 0.50 22.01
CA VAL A 50 5.17 -0.30 22.75
C VAL A 50 5.79 0.51 23.89
N GLU A 51 6.19 1.76 23.65
CA GLU A 51 6.69 2.66 24.69
C GLU A 51 5.65 2.87 25.81
N ALA A 52 4.39 3.10 25.46
CA ALA A 52 3.31 3.31 26.43
C ALA A 52 3.06 2.06 27.28
N MET A 53 3.01 0.88 26.65
CA MET A 53 2.87 -0.41 27.36
C MET A 53 4.04 -0.70 28.29
N ALA A 54 5.28 -0.35 27.88
CA ALA A 54 6.46 -0.54 28.72
C ALA A 54 6.46 0.39 29.94
N ARG A 55 5.92 1.60 29.81
CA ARG A 55 5.83 2.58 30.91
C ARG A 55 4.66 2.32 31.85
N GLN A 56 3.57 1.74 31.36
CA GLN A 56 2.37 1.40 32.14
C GLN A 56 1.84 0.02 31.73
N PRO A 57 2.39 -1.06 32.30
CA PRO A 57 1.98 -2.43 31.99
C PRO A 57 0.51 -2.71 32.28
N GLU A 58 -0.07 -2.04 33.27
CA GLU A 58 -1.47 -2.19 33.69
C GLU A 58 -2.44 -1.71 32.60
N ALA A 59 -2.03 -0.70 31.81
CA ALA A 59 -2.81 -0.16 30.71
C ALA A 59 -2.61 -0.93 29.39
N ALA A 60 -1.74 -1.95 29.36
CA ALA A 60 -1.30 -2.56 28.11
C ALA A 60 -2.43 -3.18 27.29
N GLY A 61 -3.45 -3.74 27.94
CA GLY A 61 -4.64 -4.25 27.26
C GLY A 61 -5.37 -3.17 26.47
N MET A 62 -5.66 -2.03 27.12
CA MET A 62 -6.33 -0.89 26.50
C MET A 62 -5.50 -0.26 25.38
N VAL A 63 -4.18 -0.12 25.61
CA VAL A 63 -3.26 0.42 24.60
C VAL A 63 -3.23 -0.46 23.35
N ARG A 64 -3.22 -1.80 23.48
CA ARG A 64 -3.29 -2.71 22.32
C ARG A 64 -4.59 -2.54 21.53
N THR A 65 -5.72 -2.40 22.20
CA THR A 65 -7.02 -2.19 21.53
C THR A 65 -6.99 -0.90 20.69
N THR A 66 -6.57 0.22 21.29
CA THR A 66 -6.47 1.50 20.57
C THR A 66 -5.41 1.45 19.46
N MET A 67 -4.30 0.74 19.68
CA MET A 67 -3.27 0.51 18.67
C MET A 67 -3.85 -0.18 17.44
N PHE A 68 -4.53 -1.32 17.60
CA PHE A 68 -5.13 -2.03 16.46
C PHE A 68 -6.18 -1.21 15.73
N LEU A 69 -6.99 -0.42 16.45
CA LEU A 69 -7.94 0.50 15.82
C LEU A 69 -7.23 1.56 14.97
N GLY A 70 -6.13 2.13 15.47
CA GLY A 70 -5.33 3.09 14.72
C GLY A 70 -4.61 2.48 13.52
N ILE A 71 -4.12 1.23 13.63
CA ILE A 71 -3.60 0.47 12.47
C ILE A 71 -4.70 0.30 11.42
N ALA A 72 -5.90 -0.10 11.83
CA ALA A 72 -7.01 -0.31 10.91
C ALA A 72 -7.39 0.98 10.15
N PHE A 73 -7.43 2.13 10.82
CA PHE A 73 -7.68 3.41 10.14
C PHE A 73 -6.53 3.83 9.22
N THR A 74 -5.29 3.55 9.62
CA THR A 74 -4.10 3.85 8.81
C THR A 74 -4.10 3.01 7.53
N GLU A 75 -4.44 1.73 7.62
CA GLU A 75 -4.57 0.82 6.47
C GLU A 75 -5.83 1.09 5.63
N ALA A 76 -6.94 1.53 6.23
CA ALA A 76 -8.17 1.80 5.47
C ALA A 76 -7.94 2.81 4.34
N LEU A 77 -7.12 3.83 4.56
CA LEU A 77 -6.75 4.81 3.53
C LEU A 77 -5.89 4.19 2.42
N ALA A 78 -5.01 3.25 2.77
CA ALA A 78 -4.20 2.49 1.82
C ALA A 78 -5.06 1.58 0.94
N LEU A 79 -5.96 0.84 1.58
CA LEU A 79 -6.83 -0.13 0.95
C LEU A 79 -7.86 0.54 0.04
N ILE A 80 -8.35 1.74 0.36
CA ILE A 80 -9.20 2.49 -0.58
C ILE A 80 -8.46 2.77 -1.89
N GLY A 81 -7.18 3.19 -1.83
CA GLY A 81 -6.37 3.40 -3.02
C GLY A 81 -6.14 2.11 -3.82
N PHE A 82 -5.87 1.00 -3.13
CA PHE A 82 -5.73 -0.32 -3.74
C PHE A 82 -7.03 -0.83 -4.39
N VAL A 83 -8.18 -0.64 -3.74
CA VAL A 83 -9.48 -1.03 -4.26
C VAL A 83 -9.85 -0.21 -5.49
N VAL A 84 -9.67 1.12 -5.46
CA VAL A 84 -9.88 1.97 -6.65
C VAL A 84 -8.98 1.51 -7.79
N PHE A 85 -7.73 1.19 -7.50
CA PHE A 85 -6.79 0.67 -8.48
C PHE A 85 -7.25 -0.65 -9.14
N ILE A 86 -7.79 -1.60 -8.37
CA ILE A 86 -8.41 -2.81 -8.92
C ILE A 86 -9.62 -2.46 -9.80
N LEU A 87 -10.49 -1.56 -9.35
CA LEU A 87 -11.72 -1.23 -10.07
C LEU A 87 -11.49 -0.52 -11.42
N ILE A 88 -10.38 0.21 -11.57
CA ILE A 88 -10.07 0.99 -12.79
C ILE A 88 -9.27 0.21 -13.85
N GLY A 89 -8.99 -1.08 -13.64
CA GLY A 89 -8.44 -1.94 -14.69
C GLY A 89 -7.08 -2.53 -14.41
N LEU A 90 -6.83 -2.96 -13.17
CA LEU A 90 -6.38 -4.35 -13.02
C LEU A 90 -7.56 -5.29 -13.27
#